data_AF-A0A970FCU9-F1
#
_entry.id   AF-A0A970FCU9-F1
#
_cell.length_a   1.000
_cell.length_b   1.000
_cell.length_c   1.000
_cell.angle_alpha   90.00
_cell.angle_beta   90.00
_cell.angle_gamma   90.00
#
_symmetry.space_group_name_H-M   'P 1'
#
loop_
_entity.id
_entity.type
_entity.pdbx_description
1 polymer ?
#
loop_
_entity_poly.entity_id
_entity_poly.type
_entity_poly.pdbx_seq_one_letter_code
_entity_poly.pdbx_strand_id
1 'polypeptide(L)'
;MMWFCAQLGSLAFWQVEKWSSYDWLCHGFTTKDWGNLALHVGDIPEKVLANRTELGLRLGFPLDNWVVGSQVHQTQIMQITAADKGRGAYRQADAVPDTDGLVTDEPGILLVSFYADCVPLFFVVPDMRVVGTAHAGWRGTAGGVAIKMIEKLAVVYGAKPEQIEVAVGPRIASCCYQVGEEVA
;
A
#
# COMPACT_ATOMS: atom_id res chain seq x y z
N MET A 1 0.04 -1.21 16.78
CA MET A 1 1.32 -1.85 16.37
C MET A 1 2.37 -0.76 16.27
N MET A 2 3.63 -1.05 16.62
CA MET A 2 4.72 -0.08 16.58
C MET A 2 5.46 -0.16 15.23
N TRP A 3 5.70 1.01 14.63
CA TRP A 3 6.58 1.15 13.49
C TRP A 3 8.01 1.43 13.97
N PHE A 4 8.99 0.84 13.30
CA PHE A 4 10.39 1.14 13.51
C PHE A 4 11.06 1.42 12.16
N CYS A 5 12.11 2.23 12.20
CA CYS A 5 12.91 2.54 11.03
C CYS A 5 13.99 1.47 10.87
N ALA A 6 13.82 0.58 9.89
CA ALA A 6 14.84 -0.36 9.48
C ALA A 6 15.76 0.27 8.41
N GLN A 7 16.77 -0.48 8.01
CA GLN A 7 17.64 -0.16 6.87
C GLN A 7 17.46 -1.21 5.80
N LEU A 8 17.17 -0.78 4.57
CA LEU A 8 17.15 -1.63 3.40
C LEU A 8 18.31 -1.21 2.48
N GLY A 9 19.45 -1.87 2.68
CA GLY A 9 20.75 -1.38 2.23
C GLY A 9 21.14 -0.12 3.02
N SER A 10 21.43 0.98 2.30
CA SER A 10 21.80 2.27 2.89
C SER A 10 20.64 3.24 3.11
N LEU A 11 19.41 2.83 2.81
CA LEU A 11 18.24 3.71 2.83
C LEU A 11 17.27 3.30 3.94
N ALA A 12 16.70 4.31 4.58
CA ALA A 12 15.68 4.12 5.61
C ALA A 12 14.41 3.47 5.04
N PHE A 13 13.88 2.50 5.75
CA PHE A 13 12.67 1.78 5.35
C PHE A 13 11.86 1.44 6.60
N TRP A 14 10.63 1.94 6.68
CA TRP A 14 9.81 1.76 7.87
C TRP A 14 9.06 0.44 7.81
N GLN A 15 9.06 -0.29 8.92
CA GLN A 15 8.38 -1.57 9.05
C GLN A 15 7.60 -1.66 10.35
N VAL A 16 6.56 -2.50 10.35
CA VAL A 16 5.83 -2.89 11.56
C VAL A 16 6.62 -4.00 12.27
N GLU A 17 7.03 -3.76 13.51
CA GLU A 17 7.91 -4.65 14.27
C GLU A 17 7.38 -6.09 14.38
N LYS A 18 6.11 -6.23 14.76
CA LYS A 18 5.44 -7.54 14.88
C LYS A 18 5.49 -8.33 13.57
N TRP A 19 5.24 -7.66 12.45
CA TRP A 19 5.13 -8.29 11.14
C TRP A 19 6.48 -8.76 10.60
N SER A 20 7.59 -8.17 11.05
CA SER A 20 8.94 -8.63 10.70
C SER A 20 9.26 -10.03 11.23
N SER A 21 8.43 -10.60 12.10
CA SER A 21 8.53 -12.00 12.54
C SER A 21 7.90 -13.01 11.57
N TYR A 22 7.12 -12.54 10.58
CA TYR A 22 6.51 -13.40 9.56
C TYR A 22 7.48 -13.61 8.40
N ASP A 23 8.00 -14.83 8.26
CA ASP A 23 8.97 -15.22 7.22
C ASP A 23 8.42 -15.15 5.78
N TRP A 24 7.10 -15.19 5.63
CA TRP A 24 6.39 -15.15 4.35
C TRP A 24 5.98 -13.74 3.93
N LEU A 25 6.13 -12.73 4.80
CA LEU A 25 5.61 -11.39 4.57
C LEU A 25 6.71 -10.40 4.21
N CYS A 26 6.53 -9.69 3.10
CA CYS A 26 7.28 -8.48 2.79
C CYS A 26 6.36 -7.26 2.94
N HIS A 27 6.74 -6.30 3.79
CA HIS A 27 5.99 -5.07 4.02
C HIS A 27 6.93 -3.91 4.34
N GLY A 28 6.43 -2.69 4.11
CA GLY A 28 7.01 -1.49 4.67
C GLY A 28 6.59 -0.22 3.96
N PHE A 29 7.23 0.88 4.34
CA PHE A 29 6.97 2.22 3.85
C PHE A 29 8.28 2.96 3.60
N THR A 30 8.48 3.44 2.38
CA THR A 30 9.71 4.14 1.96
C THR A 30 9.77 5.57 2.52
N THR A 31 10.98 6.09 2.70
CA THR A 31 11.20 7.53 2.93
C THR A 31 11.42 8.28 1.62
N LYS A 32 11.48 9.61 1.68
CA LYS A 32 11.83 10.47 0.53
C LYS A 32 13.21 10.18 -0.07
N ASP A 33 14.10 9.53 0.68
CA ASP A 33 15.47 9.25 0.22
C ASP A 33 15.50 8.18 -0.87
N TRP A 34 14.40 7.45 -1.05
CA TRP A 34 14.15 6.56 -2.19
C TRP A 34 13.79 7.30 -3.48
N GLY A 35 13.63 8.63 -3.40
CA GLY A 35 13.08 9.43 -4.48
C GLY A 35 11.58 9.23 -4.69
N ASN A 36 11.06 9.82 -5.76
CA ASN A 36 9.66 9.66 -6.13
C ASN A 36 9.42 8.28 -6.77
N LEU A 37 8.34 7.63 -6.34
CA LEU A 37 7.89 6.34 -6.85
C LEU A 37 6.57 6.42 -7.64
N ALA A 38 5.91 7.57 -7.70
CA ALA A 38 4.63 7.75 -8.39
C ALA A 38 4.82 8.23 -9.84
N LEU A 39 4.15 7.58 -10.79
CA LEU A 39 4.21 7.91 -12.23
C LEU A 39 3.21 9.00 -12.67
N HIS A 40 2.38 9.51 -11.75
CA HIS A 40 1.26 10.40 -12.07
C HIS A 40 1.38 11.81 -11.46
N VAL A 41 2.58 12.20 -11.00
CA VAL A 41 2.84 13.47 -10.30
C VAL A 41 3.71 14.45 -11.09
N GLY A 42 3.98 14.17 -12.37
CA GLY A 42 4.71 15.07 -13.27
C GLY A 42 6.25 15.00 -13.18
N ASP A 43 6.80 13.99 -12.51
CA ASP A 43 8.24 13.70 -12.52
C ASP A 43 8.67 12.98 -13.81
N ILE A 44 9.98 12.87 -14.03
CA ILE A 44 10.59 12.20 -15.18
C ILE A 44 10.38 10.68 -15.04
N PRO A 45 9.60 10.03 -15.95
CA PRO A 45 9.26 8.62 -15.83
C PRO A 45 10.46 7.69 -15.67
N GLU A 46 11.56 7.95 -16.37
CA GLU A 46 12.79 7.15 -16.32
C GLU A 46 13.42 7.17 -14.92
N LYS A 47 13.37 8.31 -14.22
CA LYS A 47 13.86 8.41 -12.83
C LYS A 47 12.97 7.64 -11.87
N VAL A 48 11.65 7.76 -12.04
CA VAL A 48 10.68 7.01 -11.22
C VAL A 48 10.86 5.51 -11.41
N LEU A 49 11.04 5.04 -12.65
CA LEU A 49 11.29 3.63 -12.96
C LEU A 49 12.63 3.15 -12.39
N ALA A 50 13.68 3.98 -12.40
CA ALA A 50 14.94 3.64 -11.75
C ALA A 50 14.77 3.48 -10.23
N ASN A 51 14.05 4.40 -9.57
CA ASN A 51 13.76 4.31 -8.13
C ASN A 51 12.94 3.06 -7.79
N ARG A 52 11.88 2.77 -8.57
CA ARG A 52 11.08 1.54 -8.41
C ARG A 52 11.93 0.30 -8.59
N THR A 53 12.78 0.28 -9.62
CA THR A 53 13.66 -0.87 -9.93
C THR A 53 14.63 -1.14 -8.79
N GLU A 54 15.27 -0.09 -8.25
CA GLU A 54 16.17 -0.21 -7.10
C GLU A 54 15.45 -0.74 -5.86
N LEU A 55 14.24 -0.21 -5.56
CA LEU A 55 13.43 -0.72 -4.45
C LEU A 55 13.05 -2.18 -4.65
N GLY A 56 12.59 -2.54 -5.84
CA GLY A 56 12.19 -3.91 -6.18
C GLY A 56 13.34 -4.90 -6.04
N LEU A 57 14.54 -4.53 -6.51
CA LEU A 57 15.75 -5.34 -6.35
C LEU A 57 16.08 -5.58 -4.87
N ARG A 58 16.04 -4.54 -4.02
CA ARG A 58 16.35 -4.67 -2.60
C ARG A 58 15.31 -5.46 -1.81
N LEU A 59 14.03 -5.35 -2.19
CA LEU A 59 12.95 -6.12 -1.58
C LEU A 59 12.88 -7.57 -2.08
N GLY A 60 13.58 -7.92 -3.16
CA GLY A 60 13.42 -9.21 -3.83
C GLY A 60 12.11 -9.33 -4.62
N PHE A 61 11.47 -8.20 -4.94
CA PHE A 61 10.24 -8.12 -5.71
C PHE A 61 10.49 -7.29 -6.98
N PRO A 62 10.85 -7.92 -8.13
CA PRO A 62 10.96 -7.19 -9.39
C PRO A 62 9.62 -6.55 -9.77
N LEU A 63 9.66 -5.50 -10.60
CA LEU A 63 8.46 -4.73 -10.99
C LEU A 63 7.36 -5.60 -11.60
N ASP A 64 7.72 -6.70 -12.27
CA ASP A 64 6.75 -7.66 -12.81
C ASP A 64 5.85 -8.28 -11.74
N ASN A 65 6.29 -8.30 -10.48
CA ASN A 65 5.48 -8.78 -9.36
C ASN A 65 4.68 -7.67 -8.67
N TRP A 66 4.84 -6.41 -9.07
CA TRP A 66 4.13 -5.30 -8.43
C TRP A 66 2.72 -5.16 -9.03
N VAL A 67 1.79 -4.74 -8.19
CA VAL A 67 0.45 -4.33 -8.60
C VAL A 67 0.08 -3.04 -7.92
N VAL A 68 -0.37 -2.08 -8.73
CA VAL A 68 -0.63 -0.69 -8.32
C VAL A 68 -2.08 -0.33 -8.65
N GLY A 69 -2.80 0.25 -7.70
CA GLY A 69 -4.10 0.87 -7.93
C GLY A 69 -3.95 2.30 -8.47
N SER A 70 -4.94 2.78 -9.23
CA SER A 70 -4.90 4.14 -9.80
C SER A 70 -5.05 5.26 -8.76
N GLN A 71 -5.57 4.96 -7.56
CA GLN A 71 -5.76 5.87 -6.42
C GLN A 71 -6.56 7.14 -6.77
N VAL A 72 -7.88 6.99 -6.85
CA VAL A 72 -8.82 8.07 -7.24
C VAL A 72 -9.52 8.71 -6.03
N HIS A 73 -9.03 8.46 -4.80
CA HIS A 73 -9.59 8.93 -3.53
C HIS A 73 -11.02 8.45 -3.28
N GLN A 74 -11.34 7.26 -3.77
CA GLN A 74 -12.59 6.57 -3.51
C GLN A 74 -12.36 5.42 -2.52
N THR A 75 -13.19 4.38 -2.60
CA THR A 75 -13.25 3.32 -1.58
C THR A 75 -13.28 1.92 -2.18
N GLN A 76 -12.98 1.80 -3.48
CA GLN A 76 -12.99 0.54 -4.19
C GLN A 76 -11.78 -0.31 -3.80
N ILE A 77 -12.05 -1.57 -3.44
CA ILE A 77 -11.02 -2.56 -3.06
C ILE A 77 -11.04 -3.72 -4.07
N MET A 78 -9.90 -4.01 -4.68
CA MET A 78 -9.75 -5.07 -5.66
C MET A 78 -8.98 -6.27 -5.09
N GLN A 79 -9.50 -7.47 -5.37
CA GLN A 79 -8.75 -8.70 -5.16
C GLN A 79 -7.79 -8.86 -6.34
N ILE A 80 -6.52 -9.07 -6.00
CA ILE A 80 -5.41 -9.17 -6.94
C ILE A 80 -4.96 -10.62 -7.02
N THR A 81 -4.71 -11.07 -8.25
CA THR A 81 -4.27 -12.43 -8.56
C THR A 81 -2.96 -12.38 -9.35
N ALA A 82 -2.34 -13.53 -9.61
CA ALA A 82 -1.15 -13.61 -10.46
C ALA A 82 -1.37 -13.05 -11.87
N ALA A 83 -2.62 -12.98 -12.36
CA ALA A 83 -2.95 -12.39 -13.66
C ALA A 83 -2.78 -10.86 -13.69
N ASP A 84 -2.76 -10.20 -12.53
CA ASP A 84 -2.62 -8.75 -12.40
C ASP A 84 -1.16 -8.31 -12.25
N LYS A 85 -0.21 -9.25 -12.17
CA LYS A 85 1.22 -8.97 -12.02
C LYS A 85 1.72 -7.98 -13.08
N GLY A 86 2.42 -6.94 -12.63
CA GLY A 86 2.99 -5.87 -13.45
C GLY A 86 2.03 -4.71 -13.72
N ARG A 87 0.74 -4.81 -13.36
CA ARG A 87 -0.24 -3.74 -13.59
C ARG A 87 0.15 -2.47 -12.82
N GLY A 88 0.32 -1.39 -13.56
CA GLY A 88 0.72 -0.09 -13.03
C GLY A 88 2.20 0.00 -12.59
N ALA A 89 2.98 -1.08 -12.73
CA ALA A 89 4.38 -1.12 -12.31
C ALA A 89 5.28 -0.29 -13.23
N TYR A 90 5.03 -0.34 -14.54
CA TYR A 90 5.82 0.39 -15.56
C TYR A 90 5.13 1.63 -16.10
N ARG A 91 3.79 1.64 -16.15
CA ARG A 91 3.00 2.74 -16.73
C ARG A 91 1.77 2.97 -15.88
N GLN A 92 1.48 4.24 -15.54
CA GLN A 92 0.28 4.59 -14.79
C GLN A 92 -1.02 4.13 -15.49
N ALA A 93 -1.05 4.17 -16.83
CA ALA A 93 -2.23 3.80 -17.61
C ALA A 93 -2.64 2.31 -17.44
N ASP A 94 -1.72 1.45 -17.00
CA ASP A 94 -1.98 0.02 -16.78
C ASP A 94 -2.39 -0.30 -15.33
N ALA A 95 -2.42 0.71 -14.44
CA ALA A 95 -2.81 0.53 -13.05
C ALA A 95 -4.24 -0.04 -12.95
N VAL A 96 -4.53 -0.68 -11.82
CA VAL A 96 -5.88 -1.18 -11.55
C VAL A 96 -6.83 0.03 -11.47
N PRO A 97 -7.80 0.17 -12.40
CA PRO A 97 -8.58 1.39 -12.54
C PRO A 97 -9.48 1.58 -11.33
N ASP A 98 -9.74 2.85 -11.02
CA ASP A 98 -10.61 3.33 -9.94
C ASP A 98 -10.41 2.60 -8.61
N THR A 99 -9.17 2.26 -8.28
CA THR A 99 -8.85 1.39 -7.13
C THR A 99 -7.97 2.11 -6.12
N ASP A 100 -8.47 2.21 -4.88
CA ASP A 100 -7.75 2.80 -3.75
C ASP A 100 -7.32 1.75 -2.72
N GLY A 101 -7.76 0.49 -2.84
CA GLY A 101 -7.21 -0.60 -2.05
C GLY A 101 -7.10 -1.92 -2.80
N LEU A 102 -6.14 -2.73 -2.36
CA LEU A 102 -5.76 -3.99 -2.97
C LEU A 102 -5.70 -5.06 -1.88
N VAL A 103 -6.10 -6.29 -2.20
CA VAL A 103 -5.93 -7.47 -1.33
C VAL A 103 -5.45 -8.66 -2.14
N THR A 104 -4.66 -9.54 -1.53
CA THR A 104 -4.28 -10.82 -2.14
C THR A 104 -3.87 -11.83 -1.07
N ASP A 105 -4.05 -13.10 -1.38
CA ASP A 105 -3.53 -14.28 -0.70
C ASP A 105 -2.52 -15.04 -1.57
N GLU A 106 -2.29 -14.57 -2.80
CA GLU A 106 -1.36 -15.22 -3.73
C GLU A 106 0.08 -14.76 -3.46
N PRO A 107 1.03 -15.71 -3.28
CA PRO A 107 2.40 -15.37 -2.98
C PRO A 107 3.13 -14.74 -4.17
N GLY A 108 4.15 -13.94 -3.88
CA GLY A 108 5.00 -13.33 -4.90
C GLY A 108 4.32 -12.17 -5.66
N ILE A 109 3.31 -11.53 -5.05
CA ILE A 109 2.71 -10.28 -5.50
C ILE A 109 3.01 -9.17 -4.48
N LEU A 110 3.55 -8.04 -4.94
CA LEU A 110 3.74 -6.85 -4.10
C LEU A 110 2.62 -5.84 -4.38
N LEU A 111 1.77 -5.60 -3.38
CA LEU A 111 0.73 -4.56 -3.45
C LEU A 111 1.36 -3.20 -3.14
N VAL A 112 1.23 -2.24 -4.05
CA VAL A 112 1.89 -0.93 -3.95
C VAL A 112 0.87 0.20 -4.05
N SER A 113 0.97 1.15 -3.12
CA SER A 113 0.20 2.40 -3.08
C SER A 113 1.12 3.57 -2.70
N PHE A 114 0.78 4.78 -3.16
CA PHE A 114 1.60 5.98 -3.03
C PHE A 114 0.98 6.99 -2.07
N TYR A 115 1.84 7.71 -1.32
CA TYR A 115 1.41 8.62 -0.28
C TYR A 115 2.29 9.86 -0.21
N ALA A 116 1.64 11.00 -0.09
CA ALA A 116 2.16 12.23 0.48
C ALA A 116 0.98 12.81 1.27
N ASP A 117 1.06 12.76 2.60
CA ASP A 117 0.02 13.19 3.56
C ASP A 117 -1.16 12.23 3.82
N CYS A 118 -1.77 11.63 2.78
CA CYS A 118 -2.90 10.70 2.97
C CYS A 118 -2.54 9.50 3.86
N VAL A 119 -3.55 8.86 4.46
CA VAL A 119 -3.35 7.79 5.45
C VAL A 119 -3.08 6.44 4.78
N PRO A 120 -1.91 5.81 5.00
CA PRO A 120 -1.65 4.46 4.53
C PRO A 120 -2.24 3.45 5.51
N LEU A 121 -3.07 2.54 5.00
CA LEU A 121 -3.59 1.42 5.77
C LEU A 121 -3.01 0.12 5.24
N PHE A 122 -2.47 -0.70 6.14
CA PHE A 122 -1.96 -2.03 5.84
C PHE A 122 -2.75 -3.06 6.64
N PHE A 123 -3.02 -4.20 6.02
CA PHE A 123 -3.83 -5.28 6.57
C PHE A 123 -3.10 -6.61 6.37
N VAL A 124 -3.08 -7.44 7.39
CA VAL A 124 -2.52 -8.80 7.35
C VAL A 124 -3.48 -9.74 8.06
N VAL A 125 -3.76 -10.90 7.48
CA VAL A 125 -4.48 -11.99 8.15
C VAL A 125 -3.51 -13.17 8.28
N PRO A 126 -2.75 -13.27 9.39
CA PRO A 126 -1.58 -14.12 9.43
C PRO A 126 -1.85 -15.61 9.16
N ASP A 127 -2.91 -16.15 9.76
CA ASP A 127 -3.28 -17.57 9.63
C ASP A 127 -3.70 -17.94 8.20
N MET A 128 -4.16 -16.96 7.42
CA MET A 128 -4.61 -17.13 6.04
C MET A 128 -3.56 -16.66 5.02
N ARG A 129 -2.47 -16.03 5.48
CA ARG A 129 -1.45 -15.37 4.64
C ARG A 129 -2.02 -14.37 3.63
N VAL A 130 -3.10 -13.69 4.02
CA VAL A 130 -3.71 -12.62 3.21
C VAL A 130 -3.07 -11.29 3.59
N VAL A 131 -2.79 -10.46 2.59
CA VAL A 131 -2.30 -9.10 2.76
C VAL A 131 -3.20 -8.11 2.04
N GLY A 132 -3.24 -6.88 2.54
CA GLY A 132 -3.96 -5.79 1.91
C GLY A 132 -3.33 -4.44 2.19
N THR A 133 -3.58 -3.50 1.28
CA THR A 133 -3.25 -2.08 1.48
C THR A 133 -4.39 -1.21 0.98
N ALA A 134 -4.66 -0.10 1.66
CA ALA A 134 -5.63 0.90 1.23
C ALA A 134 -5.13 2.31 1.45
N HIS A 135 -5.39 3.14 0.46
CA HIS A 135 -5.16 4.58 0.47
C HIS A 135 -6.37 5.30 1.06
N ALA A 136 -6.17 5.96 2.20
CA ALA A 136 -7.21 6.70 2.91
C ALA A 136 -6.89 8.19 2.98
N GLY A 137 -7.18 8.91 1.89
CA GLY A 137 -7.37 10.37 1.96
C GLY A 137 -8.69 10.72 2.67
N TRP A 138 -8.96 12.01 2.92
CA TRP A 138 -10.18 12.42 3.65
C TRP A 138 -11.49 11.89 3.03
N ARG A 139 -11.60 11.88 1.69
CA ARG A 139 -12.76 11.32 0.98
C ARG A 139 -12.90 9.81 1.18
N GLY A 140 -11.79 9.08 1.09
CA GLY A 140 -11.76 7.64 1.34
C GLY A 140 -12.12 7.30 2.79
N THR A 141 -11.62 8.10 3.74
CA THR A 141 -11.96 7.99 5.16
C THR A 141 -13.45 8.24 5.40
N ALA A 142 -14.01 9.34 4.89
CA ALA A 142 -15.43 9.65 5.00
C ALA A 142 -16.32 8.58 4.33
N GLY A 143 -15.86 7.99 3.22
CA GLY A 143 -16.53 6.89 2.54
C GLY A 143 -16.33 5.50 3.18
N GLY A 144 -15.56 5.41 4.27
CA GLY A 144 -15.37 4.16 5.00
C GLY A 144 -14.44 3.14 4.31
N VAL A 145 -13.39 3.58 3.60
CA VAL A 145 -12.45 2.67 2.90
C VAL A 145 -11.87 1.57 3.81
N ALA A 146 -11.60 1.89 5.08
CA ALA A 146 -11.13 0.91 6.05
C ALA A 146 -12.18 -0.17 6.36
N ILE A 147 -13.45 0.23 6.50
CA ILE A 147 -14.57 -0.70 6.74
C ILE A 147 -14.74 -1.61 5.53
N LYS A 148 -14.74 -1.04 4.33
CA LYS A 148 -14.85 -1.77 3.06
C LYS A 148 -13.69 -2.75 2.84
N MET A 149 -12.49 -2.43 3.32
CA MET A 149 -11.38 -3.37 3.32
C MET A 149 -11.66 -4.59 4.20
N ILE A 150 -12.12 -4.38 5.45
CA ILE A 150 -12.48 -5.47 6.37
C ILE A 150 -13.62 -6.32 5.77
N GLU A 151 -14.64 -5.69 5.20
CA GLU A 151 -15.73 -6.38 4.50
C GLU A 151 -15.22 -7.21 3.31
N LYS A 152 -14.31 -6.64 2.50
CA LYS A 152 -13.71 -7.35 1.37
C LYS A 152 -12.92 -8.58 1.82
N LEU A 153 -12.12 -8.45 2.89
CA LEU A 153 -11.37 -9.57 3.47
C LEU A 153 -12.32 -10.66 4.00
N ALA A 154 -13.42 -10.28 4.64
CA ALA A 154 -14.44 -11.22 5.12
C ALA A 154 -15.16 -11.94 3.96
N VAL A 155 -15.57 -11.20 2.92
CA VAL A 155 -16.31 -11.76 1.77
C VAL A 155 -15.45 -12.68 0.91
N VAL A 156 -14.19 -12.28 0.65
CA VAL A 156 -13.32 -13.01 -0.28
C VAL A 156 -12.63 -14.19 0.41
N TYR A 157 -12.18 -13.99 1.65
CA TYR A 157 -11.30 -14.96 2.35
C TYR A 157 -11.94 -15.58 3.59
N GLY A 158 -13.13 -15.13 3.99
CA GLY A 158 -13.76 -15.58 5.24
C GLY A 158 -13.05 -15.07 6.50
N ALA A 159 -12.21 -14.04 6.38
CA ALA A 159 -11.48 -13.47 7.50
C ALA A 159 -12.44 -12.80 8.49
N LYS A 160 -12.30 -13.15 9.78
CA LYS A 160 -13.04 -12.47 10.85
C LYS A 160 -12.30 -11.23 11.34
N PRO A 161 -12.99 -10.17 11.79
CA PRO A 161 -12.33 -8.94 12.24
C PRO A 161 -11.21 -9.15 13.28
N GLU A 162 -11.39 -10.08 14.21
CA GLU A 162 -10.40 -10.41 15.25
C GLU A 162 -9.13 -11.08 14.72
N GLN A 163 -9.15 -11.59 13.48
CA GLN A 163 -7.99 -12.20 12.81
C GLN A 163 -7.20 -11.18 11.98
N ILE A 164 -7.75 -9.97 11.78
CA ILE A 164 -7.16 -8.97 10.89
C ILE A 164 -6.25 -8.05 11.69
N GLU A 165 -4.98 -8.10 11.37
CA GLU A 165 -3.96 -7.20 11.87
C GLU A 165 -3.93 -5.94 11.02
N VAL A 166 -4.00 -4.76 11.65
CA VAL A 166 -3.99 -3.47 10.95
C VAL A 166 -2.86 -2.58 11.45
N ALA A 167 -2.13 -2.00 10.51
CA ALA A 167 -1.15 -0.96 10.79
C ALA A 167 -1.48 0.31 9.99
N VAL A 168 -1.41 1.46 10.67
CA VAL A 168 -1.58 2.78 10.05
C VAL A 168 -0.20 3.39 9.85
N GLY A 169 0.17 3.68 8.61
CA GLY A 169 1.49 4.20 8.24
C GLY A 169 1.70 5.69 8.52
N PRO A 170 2.90 6.21 8.17
CA PRO A 170 3.21 7.64 8.22
C PRO A 170 2.22 8.47 7.38
N ARG A 171 1.77 9.60 7.94
CA ARG A 171 0.70 10.44 7.38
C ARG A 171 0.76 11.85 7.97
N ILE A 172 0.02 12.78 7.40
CA ILE A 172 -0.14 14.11 8.01
C ILE A 172 -0.90 14.01 9.34
N ALA A 173 -0.43 14.75 10.35
CA ALA A 173 -1.03 14.78 11.68
C ALA A 173 -1.88 16.04 11.89
N SER A 174 -2.74 16.04 12.92
CA SER A 174 -3.63 17.16 13.24
C SER A 174 -2.90 18.49 13.49
N CYS A 175 -1.64 18.45 13.92
CA CYS A 175 -0.81 19.64 14.06
C CYS A 175 -0.51 20.37 12.74
N CYS A 176 -0.67 19.69 11.60
CA CYS A 176 -0.36 20.21 10.27
C CYS A 176 -1.52 20.07 9.27
N TYR A 177 -2.60 19.36 9.62
CA TYR A 177 -3.74 19.12 8.74
C TYR A 177 -4.91 20.03 9.08
N GLN A 178 -4.88 21.25 8.51
CA GLN A 178 -5.98 22.20 8.63
C GLN A 178 -7.05 21.89 7.56
N VAL A 179 -8.30 21.81 7.99
CA VAL A 179 -9.44 21.48 7.13
C VAL A 179 -10.58 22.47 7.35
N GLY A 180 -11.44 22.64 6.34
CA GLY A 180 -12.68 23.40 6.47
C GLY A 180 -13.81 22.58 7.11
N GLU A 181 -14.95 23.22 7.36
CA GLU A 181 -16.13 22.58 7.96
C GLU A 181 -16.67 21.40 7.12
N GLU A 182 -16.42 21.40 5.81
CA GLU A 182 -16.85 20.34 4.91
C GLU A 182 -16.15 18.98 5.14
N VAL A 183 -15.07 18.97 5.95
CA VAL A 183 -14.29 17.78 6.29
C VAL A 183 -14.23 17.51 7.81
N ALA A 184 -14.49 18.53 8.64
CA ALA A 184 -14.28 18.53 10.10
C ALA A 184 -15.14 17.52 10.89
#